data_AF-A0A2E6EBB5-F1
#
_entry.id   AF-A0A2E6EBB5-F1
#
_cell.length_a   1.000
_cell.length_b   1.000
_cell.length_c   1.000
_cell.angle_alpha   90.00
_cell.angle_beta   90.00
_cell.angle_gamma   90.00
#
_symmetry.space_group_name_H-M   'P 1'
#
loop_
_entity.id
_entity.type
_entity.pdbx_description
1 polymer ?
#
loop_
_entity_poly.entity_id
_entity_poly.type
_entity_poly.pdbx_seq_one_letter_code
_entity_poly.pdbx_strand_id
1 'polypeptide(L)'
;MKEKNLKNLINSKSSNELEKIIQAAADMQLLTTALKDVVTQEISEHLVAANVRDNGELVVICTSSAWASRLRFESKTLISTAQNSGFDASTVRVTVTQN
;
A
#
# COMPACT_ATOMS: atom_id res chain seq x y z
N MET A 1 -36.46 12.94 -11.78
CA MET A 1 -35.29 13.85 -11.80
C MET A 1 -34.23 13.35 -10.82
N LYS A 2 -33.25 12.55 -11.26
CA LYS A 2 -32.14 12.08 -10.40
C LYS A 2 -30.77 11.98 -11.09
N GLU A 3 -30.59 12.55 -12.28
CA GLU A 3 -29.29 12.56 -12.99
C GLU A 3 -28.48 13.85 -12.81
N LYS A 4 -29.10 14.93 -12.31
CA LYS A 4 -28.43 16.23 -12.14
C LYS A 4 -27.49 16.30 -10.92
N ASN A 5 -27.53 15.32 -10.02
CA ASN A 5 -26.68 15.33 -8.81
C ASN A 5 -25.29 14.69 -9.03
N LEU A 6 -25.15 13.67 -9.90
CA LEU A 6 -23.82 13.10 -10.18
C LEU A 6 -22.94 14.07 -10.98
N LYS A 7 -23.50 14.73 -12.00
CA LYS A 7 -22.75 15.67 -12.84
C LYS A 7 -22.21 16.88 -12.06
N ASN A 8 -22.88 17.28 -10.98
CA ASN A 8 -22.44 18.40 -10.14
C ASN A 8 -21.36 18.03 -9.12
N LEU A 9 -21.23 16.74 -8.75
CA LEU A 9 -20.09 16.28 -7.96
C LEU A 9 -18.82 16.16 -8.82
N ILE A 10 -18.99 15.89 -10.11
CA ILE A 10 -17.87 15.66 -11.04
C ILE A 10 -17.22 16.98 -11.50
N ASN A 11 -17.95 18.10 -11.44
CA ASN A 11 -17.50 19.36 -12.05
C ASN A 11 -16.66 20.21 -11.06
N SER A 12 -15.34 20.25 -11.27
CA SER A 12 -14.32 21.19 -10.73
C SER A 12 -13.46 20.81 -9.50
N LYS A 13 -13.87 19.86 -8.64
CA LYS A 13 -12.99 19.31 -7.56
C LYS A 13 -12.65 17.83 -7.70
N SER A 14 -13.48 17.07 -8.41
CA SER A 14 -13.40 15.61 -8.45
C SER A 14 -12.30 15.03 -9.35
N SER A 15 -11.89 15.74 -10.40
CA SER A 15 -10.86 15.24 -11.33
C SER A 15 -9.54 15.01 -10.59
N ASN A 16 -9.18 15.98 -9.75
CA ASN A 16 -7.96 15.95 -8.95
C ASN A 16 -8.03 14.91 -7.82
N GLU A 17 -9.22 14.63 -7.27
CA GLU A 17 -9.40 13.58 -6.25
C GLU A 17 -9.37 12.17 -6.85
N LEU A 18 -10.01 11.97 -8.01
CA LEU A 18 -9.98 10.70 -8.73
C LEU A 18 -8.57 10.38 -9.23
N GLU A 19 -7.86 11.37 -9.79
CA GLU A 19 -6.46 11.21 -10.19
C GLU A 19 -5.58 10.81 -9.01
N LYS A 20 -5.77 11.42 -7.83
CA LYS A 20 -5.07 11.02 -6.60
C LYS A 20 -5.39 9.59 -6.16
N ILE A 21 -6.65 9.17 -6.25
CA ILE A 21 -7.04 7.79 -5.91
C ILE A 21 -6.41 6.79 -6.88
N ILE A 22 -6.42 7.09 -8.19
CA ILE A 22 -5.79 6.26 -9.21
C ILE A 22 -4.29 6.17 -8.98
N GLN A 23 -3.63 7.29 -8.70
CA GLN A 23 -2.19 7.33 -8.42
C GLN A 23 -1.87 6.52 -7.15
N ALA A 24 -2.62 6.71 -6.06
CA ALA A 24 -2.42 5.96 -4.83
C ALA A 24 -2.61 4.44 -5.02
N ALA A 25 -3.57 4.03 -5.86
CA ALA A 25 -3.76 2.62 -6.20
C ALA A 25 -2.58 2.05 -7.02
N ALA A 26 -2.06 2.83 -7.98
CA ALA A 26 -0.90 2.46 -8.76
C ALA A 26 0.36 2.35 -7.88
N ASP A 27 0.59 3.33 -7.02
CA ASP A 27 1.70 3.37 -6.07
C ASP A 27 1.67 2.17 -5.12
N MET A 28 0.47 1.86 -4.57
CA MET A 28 0.24 0.68 -3.74
C MET A 28 0.60 -0.60 -4.50
N GLN A 29 0.21 -0.74 -5.77
CA GLN A 29 0.51 -1.93 -6.57
C GLN A 29 2.01 -2.05 -6.87
N LEU A 30 2.66 -0.93 -7.20
CA LEU A 30 4.09 -0.87 -7.49
C LEU A 30 4.91 -1.27 -6.26
N LEU A 31 4.58 -0.69 -5.10
CA LEU A 31 5.20 -1.01 -3.83
C LEU A 31 4.95 -2.47 -3.41
N THR A 32 3.72 -2.94 -3.56
CA THR A 32 3.38 -4.35 -3.25
C THR A 32 4.22 -5.31 -4.09
N THR A 33 4.40 -5.01 -5.38
CA THR A 33 5.22 -5.84 -6.29
C THR A 33 6.69 -5.78 -5.91
N ALA A 34 7.25 -4.59 -5.68
CA ALA A 34 8.64 -4.42 -5.29
C ALA A 34 8.97 -5.17 -3.98
N LEU A 35 8.06 -5.15 -3.00
CA LEU A 35 8.25 -5.91 -1.77
C LEU A 35 8.16 -7.42 -1.99
N LYS A 36 7.27 -7.88 -2.88
CA LYS A 36 7.16 -9.31 -3.22
C LYS A 36 8.41 -9.88 -3.89
N ASP A 37 9.14 -9.06 -4.66
CA ASP A 37 10.36 -9.47 -5.34
C ASP A 37 11.57 -9.65 -4.40
N VAL A 38 11.55 -8.99 -3.24
CA VAL A 38 12.68 -9.02 -2.28
C VAL A 38 12.45 -10.03 -1.16
N VAL A 39 11.20 -10.39 -0.87
CA VAL A 39 10.88 -11.42 0.13
C VAL A 39 10.91 -12.82 -0.47
N THR A 40 10.93 -13.84 0.38
CA THR A 40 10.82 -15.23 -0.09
C THR A 40 9.46 -15.48 -0.76
N GLN A 41 9.42 -16.47 -1.66
CA GLN A 41 8.18 -16.87 -2.32
C GLN A 41 7.05 -17.21 -1.33
N GLU A 42 7.39 -17.85 -0.20
CA GLU A 42 6.42 -18.18 0.85
C GLU A 42 5.80 -16.89 1.47
N ILE A 43 6.60 -15.85 1.69
CA ILE A 43 6.11 -14.58 2.25
C ILE A 43 5.32 -13.79 1.20
N SER A 44 5.72 -13.83 -0.08
CA SER A 44 5.08 -13.06 -1.15
C SER A 44 3.64 -13.50 -1.40
N GLU A 45 3.33 -14.79 -1.24
CA GLU A 45 1.98 -15.36 -1.31
C GLU A 45 1.06 -14.86 -0.19
N HIS A 46 1.65 -14.51 0.95
CA HIS A 46 0.93 -14.03 2.13
C HIS A 46 0.92 -12.51 2.28
N LEU A 47 1.64 -11.79 1.43
CA LEU A 47 1.62 -10.33 1.34
C LEU A 47 0.46 -9.88 0.45
N VAL A 48 -0.53 -9.25 1.06
CA VAL A 48 -1.78 -8.83 0.40
C VAL A 48 -1.59 -7.49 -0.29
N ALA A 49 -1.08 -6.51 0.44
CA ALA A 49 -0.85 -5.16 -0.05
C ALA A 49 0.17 -4.44 0.83
N ALA A 50 0.79 -3.41 0.27
CA ALA A 50 1.64 -2.49 0.99
C ALA A 50 1.36 -1.05 0.56
N ASN A 51 1.41 -0.12 1.51
CA ASN A 51 1.24 1.30 1.25
C ASN A 51 2.14 2.13 2.16
N VAL A 52 2.61 3.28 1.69
CA VAL A 52 3.32 4.26 2.51
C VAL A 52 2.40 5.43 2.79
N ARG A 53 2.31 5.81 4.06
CA ARG A 53 1.56 7.00 4.49
C ARG A 53 2.44 8.24 4.44
N ASP A 54 1.81 9.40 4.40
CA ASP A 54 2.48 10.72 4.38
C ASP A 54 3.43 10.97 5.56
N ASN A 55 3.29 10.23 6.67
CA ASN A 55 4.17 10.30 7.83
C ASN A 55 5.39 9.35 7.73
N GLY A 56 5.59 8.72 6.58
CA GLY A 56 6.64 7.73 6.34
C GLY A 56 6.40 6.37 6.97
N GLU A 57 5.18 6.06 7.38
CA GLU A 57 4.82 4.72 7.87
C GLU A 57 4.50 3.79 6.69
N LEU A 58 5.35 2.77 6.49
CA LEU A 58 5.11 1.66 5.58
C LEU A 58 4.15 0.66 6.25
N VAL A 59 2.92 0.61 5.76
CA VAL A 59 1.91 -0.36 6.19
C VAL A 59 1.95 -1.57 5.28
N VAL A 60 2.20 -2.75 5.84
CA VAL A 60 2.19 -4.04 5.14
C VAL A 60 1.04 -4.89 5.66
N ILE A 61 0.18 -5.33 4.75
CA ILE A 61 -0.99 -6.16 5.06
C ILE A 61 -0.68 -7.61 4.66
N CYS A 62 -0.91 -8.54 5.58
CA CYS A 62 -0.70 -9.97 5.35
C CYS A 62 -1.89 -10.83 5.80
N THR A 63 -1.90 -12.11 5.41
CA THR A 63 -3.05 -13.01 5.64
C THR A 63 -3.13 -13.59 7.05
N SER A 64 -2.05 -13.64 7.83
CA SER A 64 -2.07 -14.23 9.17
C SER A 64 -1.08 -13.60 10.14
N SER A 65 -1.31 -13.80 11.43
CA SER A 65 -0.42 -13.30 12.50
C SER A 65 0.96 -13.96 12.48
N ALA A 66 1.08 -15.22 12.03
CA ALA A 66 2.36 -15.88 11.87
C ALA A 66 3.22 -15.16 10.83
N TRP A 67 2.62 -14.76 9.71
CA TRP A 67 3.27 -13.97 8.66
C TRP A 67 3.58 -12.55 9.10
N ALA A 68 2.68 -11.94 9.89
CA ALA A 68 2.93 -10.63 10.46
C ALA A 68 4.21 -10.61 11.31
N SER A 69 4.44 -11.65 12.12
CA SER A 69 5.65 -11.77 12.92
C SER A 69 6.91 -11.94 12.06
N ARG A 70 6.87 -12.80 11.03
CA ARG A 70 7.98 -12.96 10.08
C ARG A 70 8.32 -11.65 9.35
N LEU A 71 7.33 -10.96 8.82
CA LEU A 71 7.51 -9.67 8.13
C LEU A 71 8.09 -8.57 9.06
N ARG A 72 7.79 -8.60 10.36
CA ARG A 72 8.40 -7.67 11.33
C ARG A 72 9.90 -7.89 11.50
N PHE A 73 10.38 -9.14 11.40
CA PHE A 73 11.83 -9.41 11.41
C PHE A 73 12.52 -8.85 10.17
N GLU A 74 11.83 -8.85 9.02
CA GLU A 74 12.31 -8.26 7.76
C GLU A 74 12.11 -6.75 7.64
N SER A 75 11.75 -6.07 8.74
CA SER A 75 11.42 -4.64 8.75
C SER A 75 12.45 -3.74 8.08
N LYS A 76 13.74 -3.99 8.30
CA LYS A 76 14.83 -3.22 7.67
C LYS A 76 14.84 -3.42 6.15
N THR A 77 14.76 -4.66 5.70
CA THR A 77 14.70 -5.03 4.28
C THR A 77 13.50 -4.35 3.61
N LEU A 78 12.33 -4.40 4.23
CA LEU A 78 11.10 -3.79 3.72
C LEU A 78 11.22 -2.26 3.58
N ILE A 79 11.78 -1.58 4.59
CA ILE A 79 12.01 -0.13 4.56
C ILE A 79 13.00 0.22 3.44
N SER A 80 14.14 -0.48 3.34
CA SER A 80 15.13 -0.21 2.31
C SER A 80 14.58 -0.44 0.89
N THR A 81 13.76 -1.48 0.68
CA THR A 81 13.12 -1.71 -0.62
C THR A 81 12.12 -0.60 -0.97
N ALA A 82 11.32 -0.14 0.00
CA ALA A 82 10.40 0.98 -0.21
C ALA A 82 11.15 2.26 -0.58
N GLN A 83 12.24 2.58 0.14
CA GLN A 83 13.11 3.72 -0.16
C GLN A 83 13.75 3.62 -1.54
N ASN A 84 14.27 2.45 -1.92
CA ASN A 84 14.84 2.21 -3.25
C ASN A 84 13.81 2.33 -4.38
N SER A 85 12.53 2.12 -4.06
CA SER A 85 11.41 2.28 -4.99
C SER A 85 10.91 3.73 -5.07
N GLY A 86 11.56 4.67 -4.37
CA GLY A 86 11.23 6.10 -4.38
C GLY A 86 10.20 6.54 -3.32
N PHE A 87 9.81 5.66 -2.40
CA PHE A 87 8.88 6.00 -1.33
C PHE A 87 9.61 6.42 -0.05
N ASP A 88 9.11 7.46 0.62
CA ASP A 88 9.63 7.88 1.92
C ASP A 88 9.11 6.96 3.02
N ALA A 89 9.81 5.87 3.30
CA ALA A 89 9.49 4.94 4.38
C ALA A 89 10.54 5.06 5.51
N SER A 90 10.08 5.28 6.74
CA SER A 90 10.94 5.41 7.93
C SER A 90 10.59 4.40 9.02
N THR A 91 9.33 3.95 9.07
CA THR A 91 8.83 2.96 10.04
C THR A 91 7.99 1.91 9.33
N VAL A 92 7.91 0.70 9.90
CA VAL A 92 7.06 -0.37 9.36
C VAL A 92 5.96 -0.75 10.34
N ARG A 93 4.73 -0.85 9.85
CA ARG A 93 3.58 -1.40 10.56
C ARG A 93 3.05 -2.60 9.79
N VAL A 94 3.09 -3.77 10.42
CA VAL A 94 2.52 -4.98 9.83
C VAL A 94 1.15 -5.27 10.44
N THR A 95 0.13 -5.34 9.58
CA THR A 95 -1.26 -5.62 9.93
C THR A 95 -1.73 -6.92 9.27
N VAL A 96 -2.75 -7.54 9.87
CA VAL A 96 -3.37 -8.76 9.35
C VAL A 96 -4.73 -8.36 8.79
N THR A 97 -5.07 -8.83 7.59
CA THR A 97 -6.42 -8.66 7.04
C THR A 97 -7.43 -9.40 7.91
N GLN A 98 -8.52 -8.74 8.31
CA GLN A 98 -9.65 -9.44 8.93
C GLN A 98 -10.50 -10.01 7.80
N ASN A 99 -10.58 -11.35 7.73
CA ASN A 99 -11.59 -12.03 6.92
C ASN A 99 -12.97 -11.90 7.55
#